data_AF-A0A0C9SU61-F1
#
_entry.id   AF-A0A0C9SU61-F1
#
_cell.length_a   1.000
_cell.length_b   1.000
_cell.length_c   1.000
_cell.angle_alpha   90.00
_cell.angle_beta   90.00
_cell.angle_gamma   90.00
#
_symmetry.space_group_name_H-M   'P 1'
#
loop_
_entity.id
_entity.type
_entity.pdbx_description
1 polymer ?
#
loop_
_entity_poly.entity_id
_entity_poly.type
_entity_poly.pdbx_seq_one_letter_code
_entity_poly.pdbx_strand_id
1 'polypeptide(L)'
;MHLPVPTPNTALDRVDPPSAMSSPGTTTSHNVTLGEFCTKYSISTKDAERLAEIEYAPGNKLVEGLSEADRKEAGFSILGWRGFLLAHGKFCRAICDGSWAAGKEEAWFWTMILV
;
A
#
# COMPACT_ATOMS: atom_id res chain seq x y z
N MET A 1 -63.65 -0.11 -38.76
CA MET A 1 -63.16 -0.16 -37.36
C MET A 1 -61.64 -0.12 -37.40
N HIS A 2 -61.07 0.96 -36.86
CA HIS A 2 -59.68 1.25 -36.46
C HIS A 2 -58.51 0.36 -36.92
N LEU A 3 -57.54 0.99 -37.59
CA LEU A 3 -56.13 0.56 -37.68
C LEU A 3 -55.41 0.77 -36.35
N PRO A 4 -54.37 -0.04 -36.04
CA PRO A 4 -53.27 0.44 -35.22
C PRO A 4 -51.91 0.35 -35.94
N VAL A 5 -51.12 1.41 -35.73
CA VAL A 5 -49.75 1.68 -36.18
C VAL A 5 -48.73 0.74 -35.52
N PRO A 6 -47.63 0.35 -36.20
CA PRO A 6 -46.46 -0.23 -35.53
C PRO A 6 -45.62 0.86 -34.84
N THR A 7 -45.52 0.78 -33.52
CA THR A 7 -44.67 1.60 -32.67
C THR A 7 -43.19 1.20 -32.82
N PRO A 8 -42.25 2.13 -32.99
CA PRO A 8 -40.83 1.83 -32.86
C PRO A 8 -40.43 1.86 -31.37
N ASN A 9 -39.99 0.70 -30.86
CA ASN A 9 -39.44 0.57 -29.51
C ASN A 9 -37.95 0.94 -29.55
N THR A 10 -37.60 2.23 -29.48
CA THR A 10 -36.22 2.64 -29.21
C THR A 10 -36.11 2.98 -27.74
N ALA A 11 -35.82 1.95 -26.94
CA ALA A 11 -35.54 2.08 -25.53
C ALA A 11 -34.07 2.48 -25.31
N LEU A 12 -33.90 3.41 -24.37
CA LEU A 12 -32.71 3.68 -23.55
C LEU A 12 -31.54 4.43 -24.20
N ASP A 13 -31.71 5.75 -24.19
CA ASP A 13 -30.62 6.71 -24.05
C ASP A 13 -29.76 6.32 -22.81
N ARG A 14 -28.57 5.79 -23.07
CA ARG A 14 -27.64 5.33 -22.05
C ARG A 14 -26.90 6.54 -21.51
N VAL A 15 -27.51 7.20 -20.53
CA VAL A 15 -26.85 8.22 -19.69
C VAL A 15 -25.68 7.54 -18.98
N ASP A 16 -24.47 7.83 -19.44
CA ASP A 16 -23.23 7.47 -18.75
C ASP A 16 -23.22 8.18 -17.38
N PRO A 17 -23.11 7.45 -16.26
CA PRO A 17 -23.03 8.09 -14.95
C PRO A 17 -21.71 8.87 -14.88
N PRO A 18 -21.70 10.09 -14.32
CA PRO A 18 -20.46 10.83 -14.13
C PRO A 18 -19.53 9.96 -13.29
N SER A 19 -18.39 9.61 -13.90
CA SER A 19 -17.28 8.90 -13.25
C SER A 19 -17.05 9.53 -11.89
N ALA A 20 -17.34 8.75 -10.84
CA ALA A 20 -17.09 9.15 -9.47
C ALA A 20 -15.62 9.52 -9.36
N MET A 21 -15.32 10.81 -9.26
CA MET A 21 -14.01 11.28 -8.88
C MET A 21 -13.77 10.74 -7.47
N SER A 22 -12.95 9.70 -7.39
CA SER A 22 -12.44 9.20 -6.12
C SER A 22 -11.90 10.39 -5.35
N SER A 23 -12.52 10.68 -4.20
CA SER A 23 -12.00 11.68 -3.27
C SER A 23 -10.53 11.38 -3.01
N PRO A 24 -9.65 12.40 -2.98
CA PRO A 24 -8.27 12.19 -2.56
C PRO A 24 -8.34 11.58 -1.16
N GLY A 25 -7.99 10.30 -1.07
CA GLY A 25 -7.98 9.57 0.18
C GLY A 25 -7.16 10.35 1.18
N THR A 26 -7.68 10.50 2.39
CA THR A 26 -7.03 11.12 3.53
C THR A 26 -5.55 10.76 3.50
N THR A 27 -4.68 11.73 3.22
CA THR A 27 -3.24 11.57 3.42
C THR A 27 -3.04 11.49 4.92
N THR A 28 -3.27 10.31 5.48
CA THR A 28 -2.86 10.05 6.84
C THR A 28 -1.34 10.14 6.79
N SER A 29 -0.80 11.20 7.38
CA SER A 29 0.61 11.32 7.70
C SER A 29 0.93 10.27 8.75
N HIS A 30 0.99 9.01 8.32
CA HIS A 30 1.43 7.92 9.16
C HIS A 30 2.92 8.14 9.39
N ASN A 31 3.26 8.67 10.56
CA ASN A 31 4.64 8.82 11.04
C ASN A 31 5.18 7.42 11.39
N VAL A 32 5.29 6.55 10.39
CA VAL A 32 5.81 5.19 10.55
C VAL A 32 7.32 5.28 10.50
N THR A 33 7.95 4.89 11.60
CA THR A 33 9.41 4.82 11.66
C THR A 33 9.94 3.65 10.85
N LEU A 34 11.19 3.75 10.38
CA LEU A 34 11.88 2.62 9.74
C LEU A 34 11.87 1.37 10.65
N GLY A 35 12.07 1.55 11.96
CA GLY A 35 12.04 0.46 12.94
C GLY A 35 10.69 -0.27 13.01
N GLU A 36 9.57 0.48 13.04
CA GLU A 36 8.22 -0.13 13.02
C GLU A 36 7.96 -0.89 11.73
N PHE A 37 8.37 -0.33 10.59
CA PHE A 37 8.28 -1.00 9.29
C PHE A 37 9.08 -2.30 9.27
N CYS A 38 10.36 -2.25 9.68
CA CYS A 38 11.23 -3.40 9.69
C CYS A 38 10.72 -4.51 10.63
N THR A 39 10.22 -4.14 11.80
CA THR A 39 9.64 -5.09 12.76
C THR A 39 8.41 -5.77 12.18
N LYS A 40 7.47 -5.01 11.61
CA LYS A 40 6.21 -5.54 11.09
C LYS A 40 6.38 -6.47 9.89
N TYR A 41 7.37 -6.22 9.04
CA TYR A 41 7.65 -7.05 7.87
C TYR A 41 8.81 -8.02 8.05
N SER A 42 9.36 -8.14 9.28
CA SER A 42 10.50 -9.02 9.58
C SER A 42 11.69 -8.77 8.65
N ILE A 43 11.99 -7.50 8.38
CA ILE A 43 13.18 -7.11 7.63
C ILE A 43 14.40 -7.41 8.49
N SER A 44 15.40 -8.07 7.90
CA SER A 44 16.62 -8.42 8.63
C SER A 44 17.33 -7.17 9.15
N THR A 45 17.98 -7.27 10.32
CA THR A 45 18.73 -6.13 10.89
C THR A 45 19.74 -5.56 9.90
N LYS A 46 20.44 -6.43 9.17
CA LYS A 46 21.40 -6.03 8.15
C LYS A 46 20.77 -5.22 7.01
N ASP A 47 19.59 -5.62 6.56
CA ASP A 47 18.88 -4.86 5.51
C ASP A 47 18.27 -3.58 6.08
N ALA A 48 17.85 -3.56 7.34
CA ALA A 48 17.38 -2.35 8.03
C ALA A 48 18.49 -1.30 8.17
N GLU A 49 19.72 -1.71 8.51
CA GLU A 49 20.89 -0.81 8.55
C GLU A 49 21.16 -0.18 7.18
N ARG A 50 21.13 -0.98 6.11
CA ARG A 50 21.31 -0.48 4.74
C ARG A 50 20.21 0.48 4.31
N LEU A 51 18.96 0.20 4.70
CA LEU A 51 17.85 1.12 4.48
C LEU A 51 18.07 2.45 5.20
N ALA A 52 18.64 2.43 6.40
CA ALA A 52 18.98 3.66 7.12
C ALA A 52 20.13 4.42 6.43
N GLU A 53 21.14 3.73 5.90
CA GLU A 53 22.26 4.34 5.16
C GLU A 53 21.80 5.07 3.89
N ILE A 54 20.80 4.54 3.18
CA ILE A 54 20.19 5.21 2.02
C ILE A 54 19.05 6.16 2.40
N GLU A 55 18.93 6.51 3.68
CA GLU A 55 17.94 7.44 4.24
C GLU A 55 16.49 7.07 3.85
N TYR A 56 16.21 5.77 3.73
CA TYR A 56 14.88 5.32 3.34
C TYR A 56 13.84 5.63 4.42
N ALA A 57 12.75 6.25 3.99
CA ALA A 57 11.55 6.48 4.79
C ALA A 57 10.38 5.62 4.26
N PRO A 58 9.59 4.94 5.12
CA PRO A 58 8.42 4.18 4.70
C PRO A 58 7.46 4.99 3.83
N GLY A 59 7.10 4.43 2.66
CA GLY A 59 6.23 5.11 1.67
C GLY A 59 6.98 5.97 0.65
N ASN A 60 8.29 6.17 0.80
CA ASN A 60 9.10 6.81 -0.23
C ASN A 60 9.26 5.88 -1.45
N LYS A 61 8.60 6.24 -2.56
CA LYS A 61 8.62 5.45 -3.80
C LYS A 61 9.90 5.57 -4.64
N LEU A 62 10.84 6.44 -4.27
CA LEU A 62 12.12 6.56 -4.99
C LEU A 62 12.89 5.23 -5.00
N VAL A 63 12.70 4.39 -3.98
CA VAL A 63 13.28 3.05 -3.91
C VAL A 63 12.80 2.11 -5.03
N GLU A 64 11.63 2.34 -5.63
CA GLU A 64 11.15 1.51 -6.74
C GLU A 64 11.96 1.77 -8.03
N GLY A 65 12.62 2.93 -8.14
CA GLY A 65 13.38 3.36 -9.31
C GLY A 65 14.89 3.18 -9.21
N LEU A 66 15.42 2.69 -8.08
CA LEU A 66 16.88 2.53 -7.91
C LEU A 66 17.43 1.48 -8.88
N SER A 67 18.56 1.80 -9.51
CA SER A 67 19.22 0.92 -10.46
C SER A 67 19.85 -0.28 -9.75
N GLU A 68 20.27 -1.29 -10.54
CA GLU A 68 21.03 -2.41 -10.00
C GLU A 68 22.38 -1.98 -9.40
N ALA A 69 23.00 -0.93 -9.95
CA ALA A 69 24.25 -0.40 -9.43
C ALA A 69 24.03 0.22 -8.05
N ASP A 70 23.03 1.09 -7.92
CA ASP A 70 22.75 1.81 -6.67
C ASP A 70 22.39 0.85 -5.52
N ARG A 71 21.54 -0.15 -5.79
CA ARG A 71 21.16 -1.14 -4.76
C ARG A 71 22.36 -1.98 -4.32
N LYS A 72 23.31 -2.25 -5.22
CA LYS A 72 24.50 -3.05 -4.93
C LYS A 72 25.52 -2.23 -4.16
N GLU A 73 25.64 -0.94 -4.48
CA GLU A 73 26.42 0.04 -3.72
C GLU A 73 25.90 0.18 -2.29
N ALA A 74 24.58 0.22 -2.10
CA ALA A 74 23.91 0.12 -0.80
C ALA A 74 24.03 -1.27 -0.14
N GLY A 75 24.78 -2.21 -0.73
CA GLY A 75 25.09 -3.51 -0.16
C GLY A 75 23.97 -4.55 -0.22
N PHE A 76 22.83 -4.28 -0.85
CA PHE A 76 21.72 -5.24 -0.92
C PHE A 76 22.06 -6.45 -1.78
N SER A 77 21.59 -7.62 -1.34
CA SER A 77 21.48 -8.78 -2.23
C SER A 77 20.23 -8.64 -3.10
N ILE A 78 20.20 -9.33 -4.25
CA ILE A 78 19.01 -9.33 -5.13
C ILE A 78 17.75 -9.79 -4.38
N LEU A 79 17.88 -10.82 -3.53
CA LEU A 79 16.77 -11.33 -2.74
C LEU A 79 16.35 -10.37 -1.62
N GLY A 80 17.32 -9.74 -0.94
CA GLY A 80 17.04 -8.74 0.08
C GLY A 80 16.29 -7.54 -0.48
N TRP A 81 16.73 -7.04 -1.64
CA TRP A 81 16.07 -5.92 -2.33
C TRP A 81 14.64 -6.26 -2.76
N ARG A 82 14.44 -7.43 -3.37
CA ARG A 82 13.10 -7.89 -3.78
C ARG A 82 12.17 -8.10 -2.58
N GLY A 83 12.68 -8.67 -1.50
CA GLY A 83 11.93 -8.87 -0.26
C GLY A 83 11.50 -7.53 0.36
N PHE A 84 12.42 -6.57 0.40
CA PHE A 84 12.15 -5.20 0.80
C PHE A 84 11.06 -4.53 -0.06
N LEU A 85 11.17 -4.57 -1.39
CA LEU A 85 10.16 -3.98 -2.28
C LEU A 85 8.77 -4.60 -2.10
N LEU A 86 8.71 -5.91 -1.87
CA LEU A 86 7.44 -6.57 -1.57
C LEU A 86 6.83 -6.06 -0.26
N ALA A 87 7.64 -5.88 0.78
CA ALA A 87 7.20 -5.28 2.05
C ALA A 87 6.76 -3.82 1.87
N HIS A 88 7.51 -3.02 1.11
CA HIS A 88 7.16 -1.64 0.76
C HIS A 88 5.81 -1.57 0.03
N GLY A 89 5.58 -2.43 -0.96
CA GLY A 89 4.30 -2.49 -1.68
C GLY A 89 3.12 -2.86 -0.76
N LYS A 90 3.31 -3.83 0.13
CA LYS A 90 2.31 -4.19 1.16
C LYS A 90 2.05 -3.02 2.10
N PHE A 91 3.09 -2.29 2.50
CA PHE A 91 2.98 -1.11 3.33
C PHE A 91 2.14 -0.04 2.63
N CYS A 92 2.51 0.34 1.42
CA CYS A 92 1.78 1.34 0.64
C CYS A 92 0.30 0.98 0.48
N ARG A 93 -0.02 -0.29 0.20
CA ARG A 93 -1.41 -0.77 0.15
C ARG A 93 -2.10 -0.67 1.52
N ALA A 94 -1.46 -1.12 2.59
CA ALA A 94 -2.04 -1.07 3.94
C ALA A 94 -2.29 0.37 4.42
N ILE A 95 -1.48 1.33 3.99
CA ILE A 95 -1.68 2.75 4.24
C ILE A 95 -2.86 3.28 3.44
N CYS A 96 -2.95 2.96 2.14
CA CYS A 96 -4.10 3.33 1.30
C CYS A 96 -5.42 2.75 1.83
N ASP A 97 -5.40 1.52 2.34
CA ASP A 97 -6.57 0.83 2.87
C ASP A 97 -6.87 1.23 4.33
N GLY A 98 -6.04 2.06 4.97
CA GLY A 98 -6.13 2.41 6.39
C GLY A 98 -5.90 1.24 7.37
N SER A 99 -5.47 0.08 6.87
CA SER A 99 -5.32 -1.16 7.64
C SER A 99 -3.98 -1.27 8.39
N TRP A 100 -3.06 -0.32 8.21
CA TRP A 100 -1.76 -0.32 8.90
C TRP A 100 -1.88 -0.38 10.44
N ALA A 101 -2.85 0.33 11.02
CA ALA A 101 -3.03 0.46 12.47
C ALA A 101 -3.76 -0.73 13.13
N ALA A 102 -4.51 -1.53 12.36
CA ALA A 102 -5.42 -2.57 12.87
C ALA A 102 -4.72 -3.80 13.48
N GLY A 103 -3.38 -3.85 13.49
CA GLY A 103 -2.62 -4.97 14.07
C GLY A 103 -2.10 -4.75 15.50
N LYS A 104 -2.47 -3.66 16.18
CA LYS A 104 -1.94 -3.32 17.52
C LYS A 104 -2.79 -3.83 18.70
N GLU A 105 -3.97 -4.43 18.46
CA GLU A 105 -4.89 -4.82 19.56
C GLU A 105 -4.58 -6.19 20.19
N GLU A 106 -3.84 -7.07 19.51
CA GLU A 106 -3.52 -8.41 20.04
C GLU A 106 -2.40 -8.41 21.10
N ALA A 107 -1.65 -7.31 21.27
CA ALA A 107 -0.54 -7.24 22.23
C ALA A 107 -1.00 -7.13 23.71
N TRP A 108 -2.22 -6.63 23.95
CA TRP A 108 -2.78 -6.54 25.30
C TRP A 108 -3.35 -7.87 25.80
N PHE A 109 -3.82 -8.72 24.88
CA PHE A 109 -4.45 -9.99 25.24
C PHE A 109 -3.46 -10.97 25.90
N TRP A 110 -2.19 -10.94 25.51
CA TRP A 110 -1.15 -11.77 26.13
C TRP A 110 -0.62 -11.19 27.45
N THR A 111 -0.69 -9.86 27.65
CA THR A 111 -0.24 -9.22 28.90
C THR A 111 -1.22 -9.46 30.05
N MET A 112 -2.53 -9.62 29.77
CA MET A 112 -3.54 -9.84 30.81
C MET A 112 -3.68 -11.29 31.28
N ILE A 113 -3.07 -12.27 30.60
CA ILE A 113 -3.11 -13.68 31.02
C ILE A 113 -2.05 -14.00 32.09
N LEU A 114 -1.15 -13.05 32.40
CA LEU A 114 -0.02 -13.22 33.32
C LEU A 114 -0.11 -12.39 34.62
N VAL A 115 -1.28 -11.85 34.95
CA VAL A 115 -1.55 -11.18 36.24
C VAL A 115 -2.44 -12.03 37.12
#